data_AF-A0A2D7XDU2-F1
#
_entry.id   AF-A0A2D7XDU2-F1
#
_cell.length_a   1.000
_cell.length_b   1.000
_cell.length_c   1.000
_cell.angle_alpha   90.00
_cell.angle_beta   90.00
_cell.angle_gamma   90.00
#
_symmetry.space_group_name_H-M   'P 1'
#
loop_
_entity.id
_entity.type
_entity.pdbx_description
1 polymer ?
#
loop_
_entity_poly.entity_id
_entity_poly.type
_entity_poly.pdbx_seq_one_letter_code
_entity_poly.pdbx_strand_id
1 'polypeptide(L)'
;MMALIASCDEVFKYHLDRYKYPQRYENTESEPHGKAGVAWLTQLEERLQSSRYLFGQRPCLADTAIMPFVRQFARADLDWFKKQPLPRVEAWLNAWLDSPVFMRIMEKYPAWEEGAAPVQFPPLETPSV
;
A
#
# COMPACT_ATOMS: atom_id res chain seq x y z
N MET A 1 -13.03 2.39 12.30
CA MET A 1 -11.70 2.72 11.75
C MET A 1 -10.62 1.82 12.34
N MET A 2 -10.32 1.89 13.64
CA MET A 2 -9.23 1.12 14.26
C MET A 2 -9.32 -0.39 14.04
N ALA A 3 -10.51 -0.98 14.09
CA ALA A 3 -10.70 -2.41 13.82
C ALA A 3 -10.26 -2.82 12.40
N LEU A 4 -10.45 -1.95 11.39
CA LEU A 4 -10.01 -2.23 10.02
C LEU A 4 -8.48 -2.18 9.91
N ILE A 5 -7.84 -1.26 10.63
CA ILE A 5 -6.38 -1.14 10.70
C ILE A 5 -5.81 -2.37 11.42
N ALA A 6 -6.35 -2.76 12.57
CA ALA A 6 -5.94 -3.97 13.29
C ALA A 6 -6.11 -5.23 12.43
N SER A 7 -7.22 -5.36 11.71
CA SER A 7 -7.43 -6.46 10.77
C SER A 7 -6.44 -6.45 9.59
N CYS A 8 -6.06 -5.27 9.10
CA CYS A 8 -4.98 -5.17 8.11
C CYS A 8 -3.66 -5.69 8.70
N ASP A 9 -3.38 -5.31 9.94
CA ASP A 9 -2.13 -5.68 10.61
C ASP A 9 -2.02 -7.18 10.90
N GLU A 10 -3.11 -7.79 11.34
CA GLU A 10 -3.14 -9.19 11.79
C GLU A 10 -3.46 -10.17 10.65
N VAL A 11 -4.41 -9.82 9.79
CA VAL A 11 -4.95 -10.74 8.77
C VAL A 11 -4.34 -10.46 7.40
N PHE A 12 -4.46 -9.22 6.91
CA PHE A 12 -4.02 -8.91 5.55
C PHE A 12 -2.51 -9.07 5.38
N LYS A 13 -1.70 -8.55 6.31
CA LYS A 13 -0.24 -8.69 6.27
C LYS A 13 0.23 -10.12 6.34
N TYR A 14 -0.44 -10.96 7.15
CA TYR A 14 -0.14 -12.39 7.22
C TYR A 14 -0.21 -13.07 5.84
N HIS A 15 -1.24 -12.74 5.05
CA HIS A 15 -1.40 -13.23 3.68
C HIS A 15 -0.47 -12.53 2.70
N LEU A 16 -0.30 -11.21 2.79
CA LEU A 16 0.63 -10.45 1.96
C LEU A 16 2.05 -11.02 2.04
N ASP A 17 2.56 -11.25 3.25
CA ASP A 17 3.95 -11.69 3.42
C ASP A 17 4.20 -13.07 2.79
N ARG A 18 3.24 -13.99 2.91
CA ARG A 18 3.32 -15.35 2.32
C ARG A 18 3.06 -15.37 0.82
N TYR A 19 2.20 -14.47 0.34
CA TYR A 19 1.99 -14.28 -1.09
C TYR A 19 3.24 -13.74 -1.78
N LYS A 20 3.87 -12.72 -1.18
CA LYS A 20 5.04 -12.01 -1.72
C LYS A 20 6.35 -12.77 -1.54
N TYR A 21 6.49 -13.50 -0.43
CA TYR A 21 7.72 -14.21 -0.07
C TYR A 21 7.44 -15.66 0.36
N PRO A 22 6.78 -16.50 -0.47
CA PRO A 22 6.46 -17.88 -0.11
C PRO A 22 7.68 -18.69 0.33
N GLN A 23 8.85 -18.43 -0.28
CA GLN A 23 10.12 -19.07 0.03
C GLN A 23 10.66 -18.80 1.45
N ARG A 24 10.10 -17.83 2.18
CA ARG A 24 10.48 -17.54 3.58
C ARG A 24 9.69 -18.39 4.58
N TYR A 25 8.75 -19.21 4.12
CA TYR A 25 7.85 -19.99 4.95
C TYR A 25 7.85 -21.45 4.51
N GLU A 26 7.90 -22.35 5.47
CA GLU A 26 7.90 -23.80 5.19
C GLU A 26 6.61 -24.21 4.48
N ASN A 27 6.75 -24.98 3.40
CA ASN A 27 5.66 -25.58 2.63
C ASN A 27 4.52 -24.61 2.27
N THR A 28 4.85 -23.35 1.99
CA THR A 28 3.85 -22.31 1.72
C THR A 28 3.73 -22.05 0.21
N GLU A 29 2.51 -22.15 -0.31
CA GLU A 29 2.17 -21.80 -1.68
C GLU A 29 1.70 -20.34 -1.77
N SER A 30 2.12 -19.62 -2.81
CA SER A 30 1.77 -18.20 -2.97
C SER A 30 0.27 -18.00 -3.30
N GLU A 31 -0.30 -18.85 -4.16
CA GLU A 31 -1.65 -18.67 -4.71
C GLU A 31 -2.77 -18.62 -3.65
N PRO A 32 -2.85 -19.53 -2.66
CA PRO A 32 -3.89 -19.47 -1.62
C PRO A 32 -3.83 -18.18 -0.80
N HIS A 33 -2.63 -17.67 -0.51
CA HIS A 33 -2.46 -16.41 0.20
C HIS A 33 -2.82 -15.20 -0.66
N GLY A 34 -2.54 -15.24 -1.97
CA GLY A 34 -3.04 -14.25 -2.92
C GLY A 34 -4.57 -14.17 -2.91
N LYS A 35 -5.26 -15.32 -3.02
CA LYS A 35 -6.73 -15.39 -2.97
C LYS A 35 -7.31 -14.86 -1.66
N ALA A 36 -6.71 -15.23 -0.53
CA ALA A 36 -7.13 -14.74 0.79
C ALA A 36 -6.87 -13.23 0.95
N GLY A 37 -5.78 -12.71 0.40
CA GLY A 37 -5.52 -11.27 0.35
C GLY A 37 -6.59 -10.52 -0.46
N VAL A 38 -6.97 -11.05 -1.63
CA VAL A 38 -8.07 -10.50 -2.44
C VAL A 38 -9.40 -10.54 -1.67
N ALA A 39 -9.71 -11.65 -1.01
CA ALA A 39 -10.91 -11.79 -0.19
C ALA A 39 -10.94 -10.77 0.98
N TRP A 40 -9.79 -10.42 1.55
CA TRP A 40 -9.76 -9.34 2.54
C TRP A 40 -10.01 -7.97 1.90
N LEU A 41 -9.44 -7.72 0.71
CA LEU A 41 -9.59 -6.46 -0.02
C LEU A 41 -11.02 -6.20 -0.53
N THR A 42 -11.86 -7.21 -0.68
CA THR A 42 -13.28 -7.00 -1.07
C THR A 42 -14.02 -6.12 -0.05
N GLN A 43 -13.64 -6.18 1.23
CA GLN A 43 -14.19 -5.29 2.26
C GLN A 43 -13.83 -3.82 2.03
N LEU A 44 -12.68 -3.53 1.41
CA LEU A 44 -12.31 -2.18 1.01
C LEU A 44 -13.10 -1.77 -0.23
N GLU A 45 -13.21 -2.67 -1.21
CA GLU A 45 -14.00 -2.48 -2.43
C GLU A 45 -15.44 -2.07 -2.10
N GLU A 46 -16.09 -2.75 -1.15
CA GLU A 46 -17.44 -2.43 -0.66
C GLU A 46 -17.53 -1.04 -0.02
N ARG A 47 -16.55 -0.66 0.82
CA ARG A 47 -16.52 0.67 1.45
C ARG A 47 -16.34 1.79 0.42
N LEU A 48 -15.49 1.54 -0.56
CA LEU A 48 -15.17 2.46 -1.65
C LEU A 48 -16.30 2.55 -2.69
N GLN A 49 -17.30 1.65 -2.64
CA GLN A 49 -18.50 1.77 -3.45
C GLN A 49 -19.30 3.03 -3.10
N SER A 50 -19.34 3.41 -1.83
CA SER A 50 -20.18 4.50 -1.32
C SER A 50 -19.41 5.80 -1.09
N SER A 51 -18.08 5.78 -1.22
CA SER A 51 -17.24 6.93 -0.84
C SER A 51 -15.86 6.89 -1.49
N ARG A 52 -15.23 8.07 -1.62
CA ARG A 52 -13.90 8.21 -2.22
C ARG A 52 -12.77 7.59 -1.40
N TYR A 53 -12.92 7.57 -0.07
CA TYR A 53 -11.95 7.05 0.89
C TYR A 53 -12.64 6.10 1.86
N LEU A 54 -11.88 5.29 2.61
CA LEU A 54 -12.41 4.16 3.39
C LEU A 54 -13.49 4.53 4.44
N PHE A 55 -13.53 5.79 4.89
CA PHE A 55 -14.50 6.31 5.86
C PHE A 55 -15.16 7.63 5.42
N GLY A 56 -15.24 7.92 4.11
CA GLY A 56 -15.99 9.06 3.60
C GLY A 56 -15.33 9.81 2.45
N GLN A 57 -15.65 11.10 2.32
CA GLN A 57 -15.18 11.93 1.19
C GLN A 57 -13.79 12.55 1.40
N ARG A 58 -13.23 12.44 2.60
CA ARG A 58 -11.90 12.94 2.95
C ARG A 58 -10.99 11.79 3.35
N PRO A 59 -9.68 11.86 3.03
CA PRO A 59 -8.73 10.85 3.48
C PRO A 59 -8.72 10.78 5.01
N CYS A 60 -8.53 9.58 5.54
CA CYS A 60 -8.46 9.35 6.97
C CYS A 60 -7.27 8.45 7.34
N LEU A 61 -7.05 8.26 8.65
CA LEU A 61 -5.95 7.45 9.18
C LEU A 61 -5.94 6.03 8.58
N ALA A 62 -7.10 5.40 8.41
CA ALA A 62 -7.17 4.06 7.84
C ALA A 62 -6.65 4.02 6.40
N ASP A 63 -6.92 5.04 5.58
CA ASP A 63 -6.41 5.07 4.21
C ASP A 63 -4.88 5.03 4.20
N THR A 64 -4.25 5.93 4.96
CA THR A 64 -2.79 6.07 5.02
C THR A 64 -2.11 4.88 5.71
N ALA A 65 -2.79 4.24 6.67
CA ALA A 65 -2.26 3.06 7.36
C ALA A 65 -2.30 1.80 6.48
N ILE A 66 -3.31 1.68 5.62
CA ILE A 66 -3.57 0.46 4.83
C ILE A 66 -2.94 0.54 3.43
N MET A 67 -2.95 1.72 2.80
CA MET A 67 -2.45 1.92 1.43
C MET A 67 -1.04 1.35 1.18
N PRO A 68 -0.04 1.52 2.08
CA PRO A 68 1.29 0.96 1.86
C PRO A 68 1.29 -0.57 1.70
N PHE A 69 0.42 -1.27 2.42
CA PHE A 69 0.32 -2.74 2.33
C PHE A 69 -0.41 -3.17 1.07
N VAL A 70 -1.47 -2.46 0.66
CA VAL A 70 -2.15 -2.73 -0.62
C VAL A 70 -1.21 -2.48 -1.80
N ARG A 71 -0.41 -1.41 -1.75
CA ARG A 71 0.66 -1.14 -2.74
C ARG A 71 1.65 -2.30 -2.81
N GLN A 72 2.09 -2.83 -1.67
CA GLN A 72 3.01 -3.96 -1.64
C GLN A 72 2.38 -5.24 -2.21
N PHE A 73 1.12 -5.49 -1.90
CA PHE A 73 0.35 -6.62 -2.42
C PHE A 73 0.23 -6.56 -3.94
N ALA A 74 -0.23 -5.43 -4.48
CA ALA A 74 -0.37 -5.23 -5.91
C ALA A 74 0.98 -5.37 -6.65
N ARG A 75 2.09 -4.92 -6.04
CA ARG A 75 3.43 -5.00 -6.64
C ARG A 75 4.05 -6.40 -6.64
N ALA A 76 3.49 -7.36 -5.91
CA ALA A 76 4.00 -8.74 -5.94
C ALA A 76 3.73 -9.39 -7.30
N ASP A 77 2.54 -9.14 -7.88
CA ASP A 77 2.20 -9.45 -9.27
C ASP A 77 1.14 -8.45 -9.77
N LEU A 78 1.57 -7.43 -10.52
CA LEU A 78 0.68 -6.37 -11.00
C LEU A 78 -0.32 -6.88 -12.05
N ASP A 79 0.10 -7.78 -12.92
CA ASP A 79 -0.74 -8.27 -14.02
C ASP A 79 -1.84 -9.20 -13.49
N TRP A 80 -1.54 -9.99 -12.46
CA TRP A 80 -2.53 -10.76 -11.74
C TRP A 80 -3.46 -9.88 -10.91
N PHE A 81 -2.93 -8.87 -10.20
CA PHE A 81 -3.74 -7.97 -9.37
C PHE A 81 -4.79 -7.21 -10.21
N LYS A 82 -4.42 -6.71 -11.40
CA LYS A 82 -5.33 -6.02 -12.33
C LYS A 82 -6.48 -6.88 -12.85
N LYS A 83 -6.38 -8.20 -12.75
CA LYS A 83 -7.45 -9.14 -13.15
C LYS A 83 -8.45 -9.42 -12.03
N GLN A 84 -8.18 -8.96 -10.81
CA GLN A 84 -9.06 -9.17 -9.67
C GLN A 84 -10.26 -8.22 -9.73
N PRO A 85 -11.44 -8.59 -9.17
CA PRO A 85 -12.64 -7.77 -9.19
C PRO A 85 -12.59 -6.65 -8.12
N LEU A 86 -11.54 -5.82 -8.18
CA LEU A 86 -11.23 -4.76 -7.20
C LEU A 86 -11.04 -3.38 -7.86
N PRO A 87 -11.93 -2.95 -8.79
CA PRO A 87 -11.71 -1.73 -9.57
C PRO A 87 -11.66 -0.46 -8.72
N ARG A 88 -12.38 -0.39 -7.60
CA ARG A 88 -12.36 0.80 -6.72
C ARG A 88 -11.15 0.81 -5.82
N VAL A 89 -10.70 -0.35 -5.34
CA VAL A 89 -9.41 -0.46 -4.64
C VAL A 89 -8.28 -0.04 -5.56
N GLU A 90 -8.28 -0.45 -6.83
CA GLU A 90 -7.28 0.00 -7.81
C GLU A 90 -7.32 1.51 -8.01
N ALA A 91 -8.51 2.09 -8.23
CA ALA A 91 -8.68 3.54 -8.39
C ALA A 91 -8.24 4.33 -7.14
N TRP A 92 -8.62 3.84 -5.95
CA TRP A 92 -8.21 4.42 -4.66
C TRP A 92 -6.70 4.35 -4.46
N LEU A 93 -6.08 3.23 -4.78
CA LEU A 93 -4.63 3.06 -4.70
C LEU A 93 -3.92 4.02 -5.65
N ASN A 94 -4.34 4.09 -6.92
CA ASN A 94 -3.74 4.99 -7.91
C ASN A 94 -3.87 6.45 -7.48
N ALA A 95 -5.01 6.87 -6.95
CA ALA A 95 -5.20 8.22 -6.43
C ALA A 95 -4.21 8.58 -5.30
N TRP A 96 -3.80 7.61 -4.48
CA TRP A 96 -2.75 7.82 -3.48
C TRP A 96 -1.35 7.89 -4.11
N LEU A 97 -1.05 6.98 -5.03
CA LEU A 97 0.26 6.92 -5.69
C LEU A 97 0.55 8.16 -6.54
N ASP A 98 -0.48 8.76 -7.11
CA ASP A 98 -0.38 9.99 -7.92
C ASP A 98 -0.43 11.26 -7.07
N SER A 99 -0.61 11.15 -5.74
CA SER A 99 -0.75 12.31 -4.88
C SER A 99 0.58 13.04 -4.65
N PRO A 100 0.59 14.40 -4.59
CA PRO A 100 1.81 15.16 -4.30
C PRO A 100 2.49 14.78 -2.98
N VAL A 101 1.69 14.40 -1.97
CA VAL A 101 2.21 13.96 -0.66
C VAL A 101 2.98 12.64 -0.79
N PHE A 102 2.46 11.68 -1.55
CA PHE A 102 3.14 10.41 -1.76
C PHE A 102 4.45 10.60 -2.54
N MET A 103 4.41 11.42 -3.60
CA MET A 103 5.60 11.73 -4.40
C MET A 103 6.69 12.39 -3.56
N ARG A 104 6.33 13.29 -2.64
CA ARG A 104 7.27 13.91 -1.69
C ARG A 104 7.87 12.91 -0.70
N ILE A 105 7.07 11.98 -0.16
CA ILE A 105 7.55 10.97 0.81
C ILE A 105 8.45 9.93 0.12
N MET A 106 8.22 9.64 -1.15
CA MET A 106 9.00 8.67 -1.93
C MET A 106 10.31 9.22 -2.49
N GLU A 107 10.66 10.48 -2.19
CA GLU A 107 11.94 11.08 -2.56
C GLU A 107 13.09 10.22 -2.02
N LYS A 108 14.01 9.85 -2.91
CA LYS A 108 15.13 8.98 -2.57
C LYS A 108 16.31 9.83 -2.16
N TYR A 109 16.80 9.56 -0.95
CA TYR A 109 18.10 10.05 -0.50
C TYR A 109 19.19 9.06 -0.90
N PRO A 110 20.39 9.54 -1.27
CA PRO A 110 21.55 8.67 -1.41
C PRO A 110 21.76 7.83 -0.14
N ALA A 111 22.23 6.60 -0.31
CA ALA A 111 22.67 5.81 0.83
C ALA A 111 23.78 6.58 1.57
N TRP A 112 23.74 6.56 2.90
CA TRP A 112 24.79 7.21 3.68
C TRP A 112 26.11 6.47 3.51
N GLU A 113 27.18 7.23 3.32
CA GLU A 113 28.56 6.74 3.27
C GLU A 113 29.40 7.46 4.31
N GLU A 114 30.41 6.77 4.87
CA GLU A 114 31.32 7.38 5.84
C GLU A 114 32.05 8.59 5.21
N GLY A 115 32.01 9.73 5.88
CA GLY A 115 32.57 10.98 5.36
C GLY A 115 31.65 11.76 4.41
N ALA A 116 30.46 11.26 4.09
CA ALA A 116 29.48 12.02 3.32
C ALA A 116 29.03 13.29 4.06
N ALA A 117 28.81 14.36 3.30
CA ALA A 117 28.23 15.59 3.84
C ALA A 117 26.81 15.33 4.37
N PRO A 118 26.39 15.96 5.48
CA PRO A 118 25.06 15.80 6.02
C PRO A 118 24.01 16.27 5.01
N VAL A 119 22.99 15.45 4.77
CA VAL A 119 21.84 15.80 3.94
C VAL A 119 20.73 16.37 4.83
N GLN A 120 20.22 17.54 4.49
CA GLN A 120 19.15 18.22 5.23
C GLN A 120 17.78 17.64 4.87
N PHE A 121 16.91 17.48 5.87
CA PHE A 121 15.52 17.06 5.71
C PHE A 121 14.57 18.06 6.40
N PRO A 122 13.53 18.57 5.70
CA PRO A 122 13.24 18.36 4.28
C PRO A 122 14.30 19.03 3.37
N PRO A 123 14.43 18.62 2.11
CA PRO A 123 15.31 19.29 1.16
C PRO A 123 14.94 20.76 1.08
N LEU A 124 15.94 21.64 0.98
CA LEU A 124 15.69 23.05 0.71
C LEU A 124 14.93 23.13 -0.61
N GLU A 125 13.69 23.63 -0.60
CA GLU A 125 12.89 23.76 -1.81
C GLU A 125 13.71 24.56 -2.84
N THR A 126 14.07 23.94 -3.97
CA THR A 126 14.57 24.70 -5.11
C THR A 126 13.41 25.59 -5.55
N PRO A 127 13.56 26.93 -5.52
CA PRO A 127 12.50 27.81 -5.97
C PRO A 127 12.12 27.41 -7.40
N SER A 128 10.83 27.17 -7.62
CA SER A 128 10.31 26.92 -8.97
C SER A 128 10.68 28.13 -9.84
N VAL A 129 11.55 27.89 -10.82
CA VAL A 129 11.87 28.85 -11.89
C VAL A 129 10.73 28.89 -12.89
#